data_AF-A0A4Q5QG20-F1
#
_entry.id   AF-A0A4Q5QG20-F1
#
_cell.length_a   1.000
_cell.length_b   1.000
_cell.length_c   1.000
_cell.angle_alpha   90.00
_cell.angle_beta   90.00
_cell.angle_gamma   90.00
#
_symmetry.space_group_name_H-M   'P 1'
#
loop_
_entity.id
_entity.type
_entity.pdbx_description
1 polymer ?
#
loop_
_entity_poly.entity_id
_entity_poly.type
_entity_poly.pdbx_seq_one_letter_code
_entity_poly.pdbx_strand_id
1 'polypeptide(L)'
;MMGTDIKSVPIIRLYSLYPSVILLYPSVEMNMDRAKPEAQQIIKKDLVLSVQFTNRILAAYAGNYDLNNPLLSPLYGDVNILPPILLQHGTDDILITGSRALVKKMAAAGKQAKFEEYEGMFHGFILYPILPEAKQAIRNQVAFLKN
;
A
#
# COMPACT_ATOMS: atom_id res chain seq x y z
N MET A 1 -1.80 27.67 -20.25
CA MET A 1 -2.14 26.85 -19.07
C MET A 1 -0.86 26.64 -18.28
N MET A 2 -0.78 27.20 -17.07
CA MET A 2 0.40 27.08 -16.21
C MET A 2 0.56 25.61 -15.79
N GLY A 3 1.61 24.96 -16.26
CA GLY A 3 2.06 23.68 -15.75
C GLY A 3 2.71 23.92 -14.39
N THR A 4 2.04 23.53 -13.32
CA THR A 4 2.66 23.46 -12.01
C THR A 4 3.72 22.36 -12.05
N ASP A 5 4.99 22.77 -12.00
CA ASP A 5 6.13 21.88 -11.89
C ASP A 5 6.08 21.15 -10.53
N ILE A 6 5.61 19.90 -10.56
CA ILE A 6 5.50 18.99 -9.41
C ILE A 6 6.84 18.83 -8.66
N LYS A 7 7.98 19.19 -9.28
CA LYS A 7 9.30 19.11 -8.65
C LYS A 7 9.54 20.19 -7.59
N SER A 8 8.70 21.22 -7.49
CA SER A 8 8.94 22.40 -6.64
C SER A 8 8.32 22.34 -5.23
N VAL A 9 7.47 21.36 -4.93
CA VAL A 9 7.00 21.15 -3.57
C VAL A 9 8.05 20.31 -2.83
N PRO A 10 8.70 20.80 -1.76
CA PRO A 10 9.60 19.98 -0.98
C PRO A 10 8.78 18.86 -0.34
N ILE A 11 8.84 17.66 -0.92
CA ILE A 11 8.08 16.47 -0.50
C ILE A 11 8.28 16.18 0.99
N ILE A 12 9.47 16.49 1.52
CA ILE A 12 9.83 16.40 2.94
C ILE A 12 8.86 17.21 3.83
N ARG A 13 8.37 18.37 3.36
CA ARG A 13 7.50 19.24 4.15
C ARG A 13 6.08 18.67 4.27
N LEU A 14 5.57 17.95 3.26
CA LEU A 14 4.21 17.40 3.28
C LEU A 14 4.05 16.28 4.33
N TYR A 15 5.01 15.35 4.43
CA TYR A 15 4.87 14.22 5.35
C TYR A 15 5.04 14.58 6.83
N SER A 16 5.76 15.67 7.13
CA SER A 16 5.85 16.22 8.49
C SER A 16 4.57 16.91 8.98
N LEU A 17 3.62 17.20 8.09
CA LEU A 17 2.37 17.91 8.42
C LEU A 17 1.23 16.97 8.81
N TYR A 18 1.32 15.68 8.46
CA TYR A 18 0.28 14.71 8.79
C TYR A 18 0.72 13.87 10.01
N PRO A 19 -0.07 13.88 11.11
CA PRO A 19 0.30 13.18 12.34
C PRO A 19 0.34 11.66 12.18
N SER A 20 -0.43 11.13 11.22
CA SER A 20 -0.50 9.70 10.92
C SER A 20 -1.09 9.45 9.53
N VAL A 21 -0.87 8.26 8.98
CA VAL A 21 -1.43 7.81 7.70
C VAL A 21 -2.03 6.41 7.85
N ILE A 22 -3.19 6.20 7.23
CA ILE A 22 -3.81 4.89 7.09
C ILE A 22 -3.69 4.45 5.65
N LEU A 23 -3.13 3.26 5.43
CA LEU A 23 -2.99 2.63 4.13
C LEU A 23 -3.91 1.40 4.06
N LEU A 24 -4.90 1.45 3.19
CA LEU A 24 -5.84 0.35 2.96
C LEU A 24 -5.41 -0.39 1.70
N TYR A 25 -5.03 -1.66 1.85
CA TYR A 25 -4.62 -2.58 0.76
C TYR A 25 -3.80 -1.87 -0.34
N PRO A 26 -2.70 -1.18 0.01
CA PRO A 26 -2.02 -0.28 -0.92
C PRO A 26 -1.26 -1.08 -1.99
N SER A 27 -1.27 -0.55 -3.22
CA SER A 27 -0.21 -0.86 -4.19
C SER A 27 0.98 0.06 -3.93
N VAL A 28 2.14 -0.53 -3.59
CA VAL A 28 3.37 0.21 -3.26
C VAL A 28 4.50 -0.03 -4.25
N GLU A 29 4.23 -0.82 -5.29
CA GLU A 29 5.13 -1.14 -6.39
C GLU A 29 4.33 -1.28 -7.70
N MET A 30 4.84 -0.69 -8.77
CA MET A 30 4.19 -0.67 -10.09
C MET A 30 4.49 -1.90 -10.96
N ASN A 31 5.34 -2.81 -10.50
CA ASN A 31 5.74 -4.01 -11.24
C ASN A 31 5.41 -5.28 -10.45
N MET A 32 4.28 -5.90 -10.79
CA MET A 32 3.85 -7.15 -10.15
C MET A 32 4.57 -8.39 -10.68
N ASP A 33 5.36 -8.29 -11.76
CA ASP A 33 6.12 -9.43 -12.29
C ASP A 33 7.29 -9.83 -11.37
N ARG A 34 7.65 -8.94 -10.44
CA ARG A 34 8.58 -9.24 -9.34
C ARG A 34 7.93 -10.02 -8.18
N ALA A 35 6.70 -10.50 -8.40
CA ALA A 35 5.98 -11.39 -7.52
C ALA A 35 6.89 -12.52 -7.00
N LYS A 36 7.14 -12.49 -5.69
CA LYS A 36 7.90 -13.49 -4.96
C LYS A 36 7.21 -14.86 -5.03
N PRO A 37 7.89 -15.98 -4.69
CA PRO A 37 7.25 -17.30 -4.63
C PRO A 37 5.96 -17.34 -3.78
N GLU A 38 5.89 -16.56 -2.71
CA GLU A 38 4.69 -16.37 -1.88
C GLU A 38 3.46 -15.87 -2.68
N ALA A 39 3.68 -15.05 -3.71
CA ALA A 39 2.61 -14.51 -4.55
C ALA A 39 1.90 -15.62 -5.35
N GLN A 40 2.58 -16.71 -5.72
CA GLN A 40 1.96 -17.77 -6.54
C GLN A 40 0.78 -18.45 -5.83
N GLN A 41 0.85 -18.58 -4.51
CA GLN A 41 -0.25 -19.16 -3.73
C GLN A 41 -1.40 -18.16 -3.58
N ILE A 42 -1.07 -16.88 -3.40
CA ILE A 42 -2.06 -15.79 -3.24
C ILE A 42 -2.82 -15.54 -4.54
N ILE A 43 -2.15 -15.60 -5.70
CA ILE A 43 -2.77 -15.42 -7.03
C ILE A 43 -3.95 -16.37 -7.25
N LYS A 44 -3.91 -17.58 -6.67
CA LYS A 44 -5.00 -18.56 -6.80
C LYS A 44 -6.20 -18.25 -5.90
N LYS A 45 -6.02 -17.39 -4.91
CA LYS A 45 -7.03 -17.03 -3.92
C LYS A 45 -7.67 -15.67 -4.19
N ASP A 46 -6.93 -14.75 -4.82
CA ASP A 46 -7.45 -13.42 -5.10
C ASP A 46 -8.61 -13.47 -6.10
N LEU A 47 -9.81 -13.13 -5.61
CA LEU A 47 -11.05 -13.15 -6.38
C LEU A 47 -11.32 -11.82 -7.10
N VAL A 48 -10.55 -10.77 -6.81
CA VAL A 48 -10.82 -9.41 -7.28
C VAL A 48 -9.76 -8.96 -8.28
N LEU A 49 -8.49 -9.19 -7.97
CA LEU A 49 -7.37 -8.76 -8.79
C LEU A 49 -6.74 -9.94 -9.53
N SER A 50 -6.23 -9.66 -10.73
CA SER A 50 -5.33 -10.56 -11.44
C SER A 50 -4.03 -9.83 -11.75
N VAL A 51 -2.90 -10.53 -11.66
CA VAL A 51 -1.58 -9.95 -11.95
C VAL A 51 -1.56 -9.29 -13.34
N GLN A 52 -2.13 -9.96 -14.34
CA GLN A 52 -2.13 -9.45 -15.71
C GLN A 52 -2.93 -8.16 -15.87
N PHE A 53 -4.13 -8.08 -15.28
CA PHE A 53 -4.95 -6.88 -15.36
C PHE A 53 -4.36 -5.74 -14.54
N THR A 54 -3.87 -6.04 -13.34
CA THR A 54 -3.20 -5.07 -12.46
C THR A 54 -1.97 -4.47 -13.14
N ASN A 55 -1.10 -5.28 -13.74
CA ASN A 55 0.06 -4.77 -14.49
C ASN A 55 -0.35 -3.82 -15.64
N ARG A 56 -1.46 -4.09 -16.34
CA ARG A 56 -1.96 -3.20 -17.40
C ARG A 56 -2.39 -1.85 -16.83
N ILE A 57 -3.09 -1.83 -15.70
CA ILE A 57 -3.49 -0.58 -15.03
C ILE A 57 -2.26 0.20 -14.56
N LEU A 58 -1.32 -0.48 -13.88
CA LEU A 58 -0.12 0.17 -13.34
C LEU A 58 0.76 0.73 -14.47
N ALA A 59 0.92 0.01 -15.57
CA ALA A 59 1.64 0.48 -16.76
C ALA A 59 0.96 1.69 -17.41
N ALA A 60 -0.38 1.67 -17.54
CA ALA A 60 -1.14 2.80 -18.07
C ALA A 60 -1.00 4.05 -17.18
N TYR A 61 -0.99 3.87 -15.85
CA TYR A 61 -0.77 4.96 -14.89
C TYR A 61 0.66 5.50 -14.96
N ALA A 62 1.66 4.63 -15.03
CA ALA A 62 3.07 5.00 -15.09
C ALA A 62 3.45 5.70 -16.40
N GLY A 63 2.76 5.40 -17.51
CA GLY A 63 3.10 5.95 -18.82
C GLY A 63 4.55 5.62 -19.19
N ASN A 64 5.36 6.65 -19.43
CA ASN A 64 6.78 6.52 -19.79
C ASN A 64 7.75 6.69 -18.60
N TYR A 65 7.24 6.84 -17.38
CA TYR A 65 8.10 6.97 -16.20
C TYR A 65 8.68 5.61 -15.79
N ASP A 66 9.88 5.63 -15.22
CA ASP A 66 10.50 4.44 -14.64
C ASP A 66 9.59 3.86 -13.53
N LEU A 67 9.26 2.57 -13.63
CA LEU A 67 8.44 1.87 -12.64
C LEU A 67 9.11 1.82 -11.26
N ASN A 68 10.43 2.00 -11.17
CA ASN A 68 11.14 2.10 -9.89
C ASN A 68 11.15 3.53 -9.32
N ASN A 69 10.57 4.51 -10.01
CA ASN A 69 10.47 5.88 -9.50
C ASN A 69 9.76 5.86 -8.14
N PRO A 70 10.38 6.36 -7.04
CA PRO A 70 9.78 6.36 -5.71
C PRO A 70 8.41 7.04 -5.58
N LEU A 71 8.07 7.96 -6.50
CA LEU A 71 6.75 8.60 -6.53
C LEU A 71 5.66 7.70 -7.10
N LEU A 72 6.05 6.69 -7.89
CA LEU A 72 5.14 5.68 -8.43
C LEU A 72 5.18 4.40 -7.59
N SER A 73 6.37 3.99 -7.15
CA SER A 73 6.60 2.83 -6.32
C SER A 73 7.19 3.24 -4.97
N PRO A 74 6.36 3.69 -4.00
CA PRO A 74 6.81 4.12 -2.68
C PRO A 74 7.68 3.11 -1.93
N LEU A 75 7.58 1.82 -2.26
CA LEU A 75 8.46 0.78 -1.73
C LEU A 75 9.95 1.09 -1.95
N TYR A 76 10.29 1.84 -3.00
CA TYR A 76 11.66 2.25 -3.32
C TYR A 76 12.06 3.62 -2.74
N GLY A 77 11.12 4.36 -2.15
CA GLY A 77 11.37 5.67 -1.54
C GLY A 77 12.01 5.62 -0.15
N ASP A 78 12.37 6.79 0.38
CA ASP A 78 12.84 6.91 1.76
C ASP A 78 11.67 6.68 2.72
N VAL A 79 11.78 5.68 3.60
CA VAL A 79 10.75 5.38 4.59
C VAL A 79 10.90 6.22 5.86
N ASN A 80 12.04 6.91 6.03
CA ASN A 80 12.30 7.72 7.22
C ASN A 80 11.42 8.96 7.30
N ILE A 81 10.99 9.46 6.14
CA ILE A 81 10.09 10.61 6.01
C ILE A 81 8.64 10.25 6.32
N LEU A 82 8.29 8.97 6.44
CA LEU A 82 6.91 8.56 6.66
C LEU A 82 6.48 8.81 8.12
N PRO A 83 5.26 9.32 8.34
CA PRO A 83 4.66 9.42 9.66
C PRO A 83 4.29 8.02 10.19
N PRO A 84 3.79 7.90 11.44
CA PRO A 84 3.17 6.67 11.91
C PRO A 84 2.14 6.13 10.91
N ILE A 85 2.24 4.84 10.60
CA ILE A 85 1.38 4.16 9.63
C ILE A 85 0.56 3.08 10.31
N LEU A 86 -0.75 3.07 10.04
CA LEU A 86 -1.59 1.88 10.10
C LEU A 86 -1.74 1.34 8.69
N LEU A 87 -1.36 0.08 8.47
CA LEU A 87 -1.52 -0.62 7.20
C LEU A 87 -2.49 -1.78 7.41
N GLN A 88 -3.56 -1.86 6.63
CA GLN A 88 -4.55 -2.93 6.70
C GLN A 88 -4.64 -3.65 5.35
N HIS A 89 -4.56 -4.98 5.35
CA HIS A 89 -4.54 -5.77 4.12
C HIS A 89 -5.18 -7.14 4.32
N GLY A 90 -5.97 -7.60 3.34
CA GLY A 90 -6.45 -8.98 3.32
C GLY A 90 -5.40 -9.96 2.79
N THR A 91 -5.35 -11.19 3.31
CA THR A 91 -4.32 -12.18 2.92
C THR A 91 -4.55 -12.78 1.53
N ASP A 92 -5.77 -12.67 1.00
CA ASP A 92 -6.18 -13.18 -0.30
C ASP A 92 -6.22 -12.02 -1.32
N ASP A 93 -5.23 -11.13 -1.23
CA ASP A 93 -4.98 -9.99 -2.12
C ASP A 93 -3.54 -10.03 -2.63
N ILE A 94 -3.34 -10.05 -3.95
CA ILE A 94 -2.00 -10.14 -4.55
C ILE A 94 -1.06 -8.99 -4.16
N LEU A 95 -1.60 -7.83 -3.75
CA LEU A 95 -0.82 -6.66 -3.36
C LEU A 95 -0.21 -6.77 -1.95
N ILE A 96 -0.62 -7.75 -1.14
CA ILE A 96 -0.13 -7.90 0.24
C ILE A 96 1.38 -8.14 0.31
N THR A 97 1.96 -8.74 -0.72
CA THR A 97 3.41 -8.97 -0.81
C THR A 97 4.21 -7.67 -0.79
N GLY A 98 3.70 -6.62 -1.43
CA GLY A 98 4.26 -5.27 -1.39
C GLY A 98 4.10 -4.62 -0.01
N SER A 99 2.95 -4.79 0.63
CA SER A 99 2.70 -4.30 1.99
C SER A 99 3.64 -4.94 3.02
N ARG A 100 3.80 -6.26 3.00
CA ARG A 100 4.77 -7.00 3.82
C ARG A 100 6.20 -6.51 3.57
N ALA A 101 6.56 -6.24 2.32
CA ALA A 101 7.88 -5.70 1.96
C ALA A 101 8.10 -4.29 2.53
N LEU A 102 7.10 -3.41 2.45
CA LEU A 102 7.17 -2.07 3.00
C LEU A 102 7.33 -2.10 4.53
N VAL A 103 6.54 -2.92 5.23
CA VAL A 103 6.63 -3.09 6.69
C VAL A 103 8.02 -3.59 7.09
N LYS A 104 8.56 -4.57 6.37
CA LYS A 104 9.93 -5.05 6.58
C LYS A 104 10.97 -3.94 6.37
N LYS A 105 10.81 -3.11 5.33
CA LYS A 105 11.70 -1.97 5.05
C LYS A 105 11.64 -0.93 6.18
N MET A 106 10.44 -0.60 6.66
CA MET A 106 10.26 0.32 7.80
C MET A 106 10.93 -0.22 9.06
N ALA A 107 10.72 -1.49 9.38
CA ALA A 107 11.35 -2.14 10.54
C ALA A 107 12.89 -2.09 10.47
N ALA A 108 13.46 -2.35 9.29
CA ALA A 108 14.91 -2.25 9.07
C ALA A 108 15.46 -0.82 9.24
N ALA A 109 14.62 0.21 9.03
CA ALA A 109 14.94 1.60 9.29
C ALA A 109 14.65 2.06 10.74
N GLY A 110 14.29 1.14 11.64
CA GLY A 110 13.93 1.46 13.03
C GLY A 110 12.57 2.15 13.18
N LYS A 111 11.74 2.14 12.13
CA LYS A 111 10.35 2.65 12.15
C LYS A 111 9.39 1.49 12.38
N GLN A 112 8.28 1.73 13.08
CA GLN A 112 7.21 0.75 13.22
C GLN A 112 5.98 1.19 12.42
N ALA A 113 5.42 0.27 11.63
CA ALA A 113 4.08 0.38 11.08
C ALA A 113 3.18 -0.61 11.84
N LYS A 114 1.98 -0.16 12.23
CA LYS A 114 0.94 -1.06 12.73
C LYS A 114 0.36 -1.80 11.52
N PHE A 115 0.78 -3.04 11.30
CA PHE A 115 0.30 -3.85 10.18
C PHE A 115 -0.75 -4.85 10.65
N GLU A 116 -1.94 -4.80 10.05
CA GLU A 116 -3.07 -5.68 10.33
C GLU A 116 -3.39 -6.49 9.08
N GLU A 117 -3.09 -7.80 9.16
CA GLU A 117 -3.46 -8.77 8.13
C GLU A 117 -4.79 -9.43 8.49
N TYR A 118 -5.71 -9.50 7.53
CA TYR A 118 -7.02 -10.09 7.69
C TYR A 118 -7.11 -11.38 6.88
N GLU A 119 -7.08 -12.51 7.59
CA GLU A 119 -7.08 -13.84 7.00
C GLU A 119 -8.31 -14.06 6.10
N GLY A 120 -8.09 -14.58 4.90
CA GLY A 120 -9.13 -14.87 3.91
C GLY A 120 -9.80 -13.63 3.28
N MET A 121 -9.39 -12.41 3.66
CA MET A 121 -9.97 -11.19 3.09
C MET A 121 -9.32 -10.83 1.76
N PHE A 122 -10.16 -10.32 0.85
CA PHE A 122 -9.81 -9.94 -0.51
C PHE A 122 -9.61 -8.41 -0.64
N HIS A 123 -9.14 -7.97 -1.81
CA HIS A 123 -8.97 -6.54 -2.10
C HIS A 123 -10.27 -5.75 -1.92
N GLY A 124 -10.26 -4.70 -1.09
CA GLY A 124 -11.45 -3.88 -0.86
C GLY A 124 -12.47 -4.43 0.14
N PHE A 125 -12.15 -5.50 0.90
CA PHE A 125 -13.08 -6.11 1.88
C PHE A 125 -13.72 -5.11 2.86
N ILE A 126 -13.04 -4.01 3.18
CA ILE A 126 -13.51 -2.93 4.08
C ILE A 126 -14.81 -2.29 3.60
N LEU A 127 -15.09 -2.32 2.29
CA LEU A 127 -16.31 -1.78 1.69
C LEU A 127 -17.56 -2.65 1.98
N TYR A 128 -17.39 -3.82 2.59
CA TYR A 128 -18.45 -4.78 2.86
C TYR A 128 -18.74 -4.86 4.37
N PRO A 129 -19.56 -3.94 4.93
CA PRO A 129 -19.81 -3.86 6.36
C PRO A 129 -20.57 -5.06 6.93
N ILE A 130 -21.02 -6.00 6.10
CA ILE A 130 -21.56 -7.29 6.56
C ILE A 130 -20.45 -8.19 7.15
N LEU A 131 -19.20 -8.02 6.71
CA LEU A 131 -18.04 -8.78 7.16
C LEU A 131 -17.59 -8.30 8.56
N PRO A 132 -17.43 -9.20 9.55
CA PRO A 132 -16.87 -8.85 10.85
C PRO A 132 -15.50 -8.17 10.77
N GLU A 133 -14.66 -8.63 9.84
CA GLU A 133 -13.30 -8.14 9.57
C GLU A 133 -13.34 -6.69 9.11
N ALA A 134 -14.25 -6.33 8.20
CA ALA A 134 -14.45 -4.96 7.75
C ALA A 134 -14.82 -4.03 8.91
N LYS A 135 -15.75 -4.46 9.77
CA LYS A 135 -16.12 -3.69 10.97
C LYS A 135 -14.94 -3.53 11.93
N GLN A 136 -14.14 -4.59 12.11
CA GLN A 136 -12.94 -4.54 12.96
C GLN A 136 -11.88 -3.59 12.38
N ALA A 137 -11.65 -3.64 11.07
CA ALA A 137 -10.73 -2.74 10.38
C ALA A 137 -11.10 -1.27 10.58
N ILE A 138 -12.37 -0.93 10.37
CA ILE A 138 -12.87 0.44 10.58
C ILE A 138 -12.73 0.87 12.04
N ARG A 139 -13.03 0.00 13.02
CA ARG A 139 -12.79 0.30 14.44
C ARG A 139 -11.32 0.61 14.73
N ASN A 140 -10.41 -0.18 14.16
CA ASN A 140 -8.97 0.01 14.32
C ASN A 140 -8.48 1.32 13.67
N GLN A 141 -9.05 1.71 12.52
CA GLN A 141 -8.77 2.99 11.88
C GLN A 141 -9.16 4.15 12.80
N VAL A 142 -10.38 4.13 13.33
CA VAL A 142 -10.86 5.18 14.26
C VAL A 142 -10.00 5.24 15.52
N ALA A 143 -9.63 4.09 16.09
CA ALA A 143 -8.75 4.04 17.25
C ALA A 143 -7.36 4.61 16.95
N PHE A 144 -6.80 4.31 15.77
CA PHE A 144 -5.49 4.80 15.35
C PHE A 144 -5.47 6.32 15.16
N LEU A 145 -6.52 6.91 14.58
CA LEU A 145 -6.62 8.36 14.37
C LEU A 145 -6.85 9.16 15.66
N LYS A 146 -7.29 8.51 16.74
CA LYS A 146 -7.56 9.17 18.03
C LYS A 146 -6.33 9.25 18.93
N ASN A 147 -5.27 8.51 18.61
CA ASN A 147 -3.99 8.53 19.32
C ASN A 147 -3.04 9.55 18.69
#